data_AF-A0A939NYN3-F1
#
_entry.id   AF-A0A939NYN3-F1
#
_cell.length_a   1.000
_cell.length_b   1.000
_cell.length_c   1.000
_cell.angle_alpha   90.00
_cell.angle_beta   90.00
_cell.angle_gamma   90.00
#
_symmetry.space_group_name_H-M   'P 1'
#
loop_
_entity.id
_entity.type
_entity.pdbx_description
1 polymer ?
#
loop_
_entity_poly.entity_id
_entity_poly.type
_entity_poly.pdbx_seq_one_letter_code
_entity_poly.pdbx_strand_id
1 'polypeptide(L)' 'MALVTTGLMNKQVAGKLSLSEVTVKIHRGSAMRKMEARTLADLVKMAELLKLHDTLIQS' A
#
# COMPACT_ATOMS: atom_id res chain seq x y z
N MET A 1 7.69 0.87 -0.67
CA MET A 1 6.25 1.17 -0.79
C MET A 1 5.34 -0.07 -0.78
N ALA A 2 5.85 -1.29 -0.56
CA ALA A 2 5.02 -2.50 -0.52
C ALA A 2 3.95 -2.48 0.59
N LEU A 3 4.27 -1.99 1.79
CA LEU A 3 3.33 -2.01 2.92
C LEU A 3 2.09 -1.11 2.74
N VAL A 4 2.16 -0.08 1.88
CA VAL A 4 0.99 0.76 1.62
C VAL A 4 0.00 0.09 0.67
N THR A 5 0.44 -0.92 -0.08
CA THR A 5 -0.33 -1.67 -1.07
C THR A 5 -0.67 -3.10 -0.63
N THR A 6 -0.42 -3.51 0.62
CA THR A 6 -0.69 -4.87 1.15
C THR A 6 -2.08 -5.05 1.76
N GLY A 7 -3.06 -4.22 1.41
CA GLY A 7 -4.45 -4.31 1.91
C GLY A 7 -4.65 -3.97 3.40
N LEU A 8 -3.58 -3.66 4.14
CA LEU A 8 -3.63 -3.31 5.57
C LEU A 8 -4.37 -1.98 5.82
N MET A 9 -4.91 -1.81 7.03
CA MET A 9 -5.47 -0.52 7.46
C MET A 9 -4.37 0.53 7.62
N ASN A 10 -4.69 1.81 7.41
CA ASN A 10 -3.71 2.91 7.53
C ASN A 10 -3.00 2.91 8.89
N LYS A 11 -3.74 2.63 9.98
CA LYS A 11 -3.21 2.53 11.34
C LYS A 11 -2.19 1.39 11.51
N GLN A 12 -2.41 0.25 10.86
CA GLN A 12 -1.49 -0.89 10.92
C GLN A 12 -0.20 -0.61 10.13
N VAL A 13 -0.33 0.00 8.95
CA VAL A 13 0.82 0.42 8.14
C VAL A 13 1.64 1.49 8.88
N ALA A 14 0.96 2.47 9.49
CA ALA A 14 1.57 3.51 10.32
C ALA A 14 2.38 2.89 11.48
N GLY A 15 1.79 1.94 12.21
CA GLY A 15 2.49 1.23 13.29
C GLY A 15 3.70 0.42 12.80
N LYS A 16 3.61 -0.24 11.64
CA LYS A 16 4.73 -1.01 11.06
C LYS A 16 5.86 -0.13 10.53
N LEU A 17 5.56 1.09 10.11
CA LEU A 17 6.53 2.03 9.52
C LEU A 17 6.99 3.12 10.50
N SER A 18 6.50 3.12 11.74
CA SER A 18 6.71 4.20 12.70
C SER A 18 6.35 5.58 12.13
N LEU A 19 5.29 5.64 11.32
CA LEU A 19 4.78 6.86 10.68
C LEU A 19 3.43 7.25 11.29
N SER A 20 2.98 8.47 11.01
CA SER A 20 1.61 8.87 11.31
C SER A 20 0.62 8.27 10.31
N GLU A 21 -0.62 8.04 10.74
CA GLU A 21 -1.69 7.57 9.86
C GLU A 21 -1.95 8.54 8.70
N VAL A 22 -1.84 9.86 8.94
CA VAL A 22 -2.03 10.87 7.89
C VAL A 22 -0.94 10.78 6.82
N THR A 23 0.31 10.49 7.20
CA THR A 23 1.39 10.23 6.24
C THR A 23 1.05 9.06 5.33
N VAL A 24 0.52 7.96 5.88
CA VAL A 24 0.09 6.79 5.10
C VAL A 24 -1.03 7.15 4.11
N LYS A 25 -2.01 7.96 4.52
CA LYS A 25 -3.10 8.43 3.64
C LYS A 25 -2.58 9.22 2.45
N ILE A 26 -1.62 10.11 2.66
CA ILE A 26 -0.99 10.90 1.59
C ILE A 26 -0.30 9.98 0.57
N HIS A 27 0.46 9.00 1.05
CA HIS A 27 1.17 8.06 0.19
C HIS A 27 0.20 7.18 -0.62
N ARG A 28 -0.91 6.73 0.00
CA ARG A 28 -1.97 6.00 -0.69
C ARG A 28 -2.69 6.85 -1.73
N GLY A 29 -3.04 8.08 -1.41
CA GLY A 29 -3.67 8.99 -2.38
C GLY A 29 -2.75 9.25 -3.59
N SER A 30 -1.45 9.45 -3.34
CA SER A 30 -0.46 9.60 -4.43
C SER A 30 -0.34 8.34 -5.28
N ALA A 31 -0.29 7.16 -4.65
CA ALA A 31 -0.21 5.88 -5.35
C ALA A 31 -1.49 5.60 -6.16
N MET A 32 -2.68 5.81 -5.58
CA MET A 32 -3.96 5.65 -6.29
C MET A 32 -4.05 6.57 -7.51
N ARG A 33 -3.61 7.83 -7.39
CA ARG A 33 -3.58 8.77 -8.52
C ARG A 33 -2.62 8.32 -9.63
N LYS A 34 -1.43 7.83 -9.28
CA LYS A 34 -0.43 7.37 -10.25
C LYS A 34 -0.84 6.07 -10.94
N MET A 35 -1.55 5.21 -10.23
CA MET A 35 -2.01 3.90 -10.70
C MET A 35 -3.41 3.96 -11.32
N GLU A 36 -4.05 5.13 -11.33
CA GLU A 36 -5.45 5.31 -11.74
C GLU A 36 -6.43 4.38 -11.01
N ALA A 37 -6.11 4.03 -9.77
CA ALA A 37 -6.91 3.15 -8.94
C ALA A 37 -8.08 3.93 -8.32
N ARG A 38 -9.31 3.43 -8.50
CA ARG A 38 -10.52 4.06 -7.95
C ARG A 38 -10.74 3.71 -6.48
N THR A 39 -10.25 2.55 -6.06
CA THR A 39 -10.33 2.08 -4.68
C THR A 39 -8.98 1.58 -4.17
N LEU A 40 -8.84 1.45 -2.85
CA LEU A 40 -7.66 0.80 -2.27
C LEU A 40 -7.55 -0.66 -2.72
N ALA A 41 -8.67 -1.37 -2.86
CA ALA A 41 -8.67 -2.75 -3.35
C ALA A 41 -8.14 -2.84 -4.79
N ASP A 42 -8.51 -1.89 -5.66
CA ASP A 42 -7.96 -1.81 -7.01
C ASP A 42 -6.45 -1.59 -6.97
N LEU A 43 -5.98 -0.68 -6.11
CA LEU A 43 -4.55 -0.42 -5.94
C LEU A 43 -3.79 -1.66 -5.47
N VAL A 44 -4.35 -2.41 -4.51
CA VAL A 44 -3.76 -3.67 -4.01
C VAL A 44 -3.66 -4.70 -5.13
N LYS A 45 -4.76 -4.91 -5.87
CA LYS A 45 -4.80 -5.85 -7.00
C LYS A 45 -3.81 -5.47 -8.11
N MET A 46 -3.71 -4.18 -8.45
CA MET A 46 -2.74 -3.69 -9.43
C MET A 46 -1.30 -3.90 -8.94
N ALA A 47 -1.03 -3.68 -7.66
CA ALA A 47 0.29 -3.93 -7.08
C ALA A 47 0.65 -5.42 -7.07
N GLU A 48 -0.33 -6.32 -6.85
CA GLU A 48 -0.14 -7.77 -6.95
C GLU A 48 0.19 -8.19 -8.38
N LEU A 49 -0.54 -7.66 -9.37
CA LEU A 49 -0.28 -7.91 -10.80
C LEU A 49 1.11 -7.44 -11.23
N LEU A 50 1.57 -6.32 -10.69
CA LEU A 50 2.90 -5.79 -10.94
C LEU A 50 3.99 -6.46 -10.10
N LYS A 51 3.65 -7.47 -9.28
CA LYS A 51 4.59 -8.14 -8.37
C LYS A 51 5.33 -7.16 -7.47
N LEU A 52 4.70 -6.03 -7.12
CA LEU A 52 5.28 -5.05 -6.20
C LEU A 52 5.33 -5.56 -4.75
N HIS A 53 4.77 -6.74 -4.52
CA HIS A 53 4.83 -7.48 -3.25
C HIS A 53 5.85 -8.62 -3.26
N ASP A 54 6.66 -8.77 -4.32
CA ASP A 54 7.40 -10.01 -4.53
C ASP A 54 8.71 -10.10 -3.72
N THR A 55 8.88 -11.29 -3.14
CA THR A 55 10.03 -11.90 -2.47
C THR A 55 10.38 -11.45 -1.03
N LEU A 56 10.34 -12.42 -0.10
CA LEU A 56 10.81 -12.42 1.31
C LEU A 56 9.76 -12.41 2.45
N ILE A 57 8.55 -12.94 2.25
CA ILE A 57 7.79 -13.51 3.38
C ILE A 57 7.29 -14.92 3.01
N GLN A 58 8.22 -15.79 2.59
CA GLN A 58 8.14 -17.25 2.75
C GLN A 58 9.57 -17.79 2.83
N SER A 59 10.19 -17.69 4.00
CA SER A 59 11.34 -18.47 4.49
C SER A 59 11.44 -18.25 6.00
#